data_AF-U6DKR0-F1
#
_entry.id   AF-U6DKR0-F1
#
_cell.length_a   1.000
_cell.length_b   1.000
_cell.length_c   1.000
_cell.angle_alpha   90.00
_cell.angle_beta   90.00
_cell.angle_gamma   90.00
#
_symmetry.space_group_name_H-M   'P 1'
#
loop_
_entity.id
_entity.type
_entity.pdbx_description
1 polymer ?
#
loop_
_entity_poly.entity_id
_entity_poly.type
_entity_poly.pdbx_seq_one_letter_code
_entity_poly.pdbx_strand_id
1 'polypeptide(L)'
;MDLEEAKEFKERCTQCAAVSWGLTDEGKYYCTSCHNVTERSKEVINTGAIPNTKIQAINRGLKRKRKLEKGWDWYVCEGFQQILYQQAEALKTLGVGPELKDEVLHNFWKRYLQKSKQAYCKNPVYTRGRKATVLEDNPSHSDWDSEPDLLSDFSCPSFVESGPDSQLDSRTQKPFPISKASQSETASICSGSLDGVKYSQQKEKGIVKMTVPRTLAFCYLSLLWQRETITLSDLLRFVEEGHIPYINAFQHFPEEMKLYGRDKGIFAIESWPAYEDIYKKMIEIAKFLDLPRFPDITEDCYLHPDILCMKYLMEVNLPDEMNDLTYQVVKMTGIGEVDFLTFDPIAKMAKTVKYDIQAVAVIVIVLKLLFLLDDNLE
;
A
#
# COMPACT_ATOMS: atom_id res chain seq x y z
N MET A 1 17.32 26.04 -7.07
CA MET A 1 16.99 26.41 -5.69
C MET A 1 16.15 25.28 -5.17
N ASP A 2 16.83 24.43 -4.41
CA ASP A 2 16.91 23.01 -4.72
C ASP A 2 16.14 22.19 -3.69
N LEU A 3 14.97 21.69 -4.09
CA LEU A 3 14.24 20.61 -3.40
C LEU A 3 15.11 19.35 -3.23
N GLU A 4 16.18 19.22 -4.03
CA GLU A 4 17.20 18.18 -3.93
C GLU A 4 18.04 18.30 -2.65
N GLU A 5 18.31 19.50 -2.12
CA GLU A 5 19.24 19.69 -0.99
C GLU A 5 18.57 19.59 0.38
N ALA A 6 17.24 19.71 0.43
CA ALA A 6 16.45 19.48 1.63
C ALA A 6 16.30 17.98 1.99
N LYS A 7 16.72 17.06 1.10
CA LYS A 7 16.56 15.60 1.22
C LYS A 7 17.27 14.95 2.41
N GLU A 8 18.21 15.63 3.05
CA GLU A 8 19.01 15.04 4.15
C GLU A 8 18.31 15.07 5.50
N PHE A 9 17.31 15.93 5.70
CA PHE A 9 16.66 16.05 7.00
C PHE A 9 15.49 15.06 7.13
N LYS A 10 15.70 14.00 7.92
CA LYS A 10 14.74 12.88 8.11
C LYS A 10 14.01 12.90 9.46
N GLU A 11 14.23 13.91 10.29
CA GLU A 11 13.64 13.97 11.64
C GLU A 11 12.15 14.35 11.61
N ARG A 12 11.43 13.99 12.68
CA ARG A 12 10.02 14.34 12.88
C ARG A 12 9.89 15.82 13.18
N CYS A 13 8.92 16.46 12.53
CA CYS A 13 8.52 17.80 12.94
C CYS A 13 7.98 17.77 14.37
N THR A 14 8.52 18.62 15.25
CA THR A 14 8.11 18.69 16.66
C THR A 14 6.64 19.11 16.85
N GLN A 15 6.04 19.76 15.86
CA GLN A 15 4.67 20.27 15.92
C GLN A 15 3.64 19.30 15.33
N CYS A 16 3.96 18.62 14.23
CA CYS A 16 2.98 17.79 13.49
C CYS A 16 3.47 16.39 13.13
N ALA A 17 4.66 16.00 13.59
CA ALA A 17 5.31 14.71 13.33
C ALA A 17 5.58 14.36 11.85
N ALA A 18 5.29 15.25 10.90
CA ALA A 18 5.59 15.06 9.49
C ALA A 18 7.09 15.10 9.23
N VAL A 19 7.54 14.37 8.21
CA VAL A 19 8.91 14.33 7.69
C VAL A 19 8.90 14.87 6.27
N SER A 20 8.42 16.10 6.14
CA SER A 20 8.50 16.84 4.89
C SER A 20 9.06 18.21 5.16
N TRP A 21 10.25 18.43 4.60
CA TRP A 21 11.10 19.56 4.92
C TRP A 21 11.46 20.32 3.66
N GLY A 22 11.28 21.63 3.69
CA GLY A 22 11.83 22.56 2.73
C GLY A 22 13.03 23.28 3.33
N LEU A 23 13.90 23.80 2.47
CA LEU A 23 14.99 24.68 2.86
C LEU A 23 14.61 26.12 2.53
N THR A 24 14.80 27.03 3.48
CA THR A 24 14.72 28.48 3.21
C THR A 24 16.00 28.97 2.54
N ASP A 25 15.94 30.15 1.91
CA ASP A 25 17.10 30.81 1.29
C ASP A 25 18.23 31.11 2.30
N GLU A 26 17.89 31.18 3.60
CA GLU A 26 18.83 31.35 4.71
C GLU A 26 19.44 30.03 5.23
N GLY A 27 19.13 28.89 4.60
CA GLY A 27 19.65 27.58 4.98
C GLY A 27 18.93 26.90 6.14
N LYS A 28 17.81 27.45 6.65
CA LYS A 28 17.01 26.82 7.72
C LYS A 28 15.97 25.85 7.16
N TYR A 29 15.78 24.73 7.83
CA TYR A 29 14.72 23.77 7.49
C TYR A 29 13.36 24.22 8.03
N TYR A 30 12.32 24.12 7.21
CA TYR A 30 10.93 24.34 7.60
C TYR A 30 10.05 23.17 7.20
N CYS A 31 9.08 22.82 8.04
CA CYS A 31 8.14 21.75 7.74
C CYS A 31 7.17 22.21 6.64
N THR A 32 7.04 21.48 5.54
CA THR A 32 6.11 21.85 4.46
C THR A 32 4.65 21.60 4.82
N SER A 33 4.38 20.80 5.85
CA SER A 33 3.03 20.43 6.28
C SER A 33 2.43 21.45 7.26
N CYS A 34 3.23 21.98 8.20
CA CYS A 34 2.76 22.92 9.23
C CYS A 34 3.54 24.25 9.28
N HIS A 35 4.52 24.44 8.40
CA HIS A 35 5.36 25.65 8.33
C HIS A 35 6.20 25.94 9.59
N ASN A 36 6.34 24.98 10.51
CA ASN A 36 7.25 25.10 11.64
C ASN A 36 8.71 25.13 11.18
N VAL A 37 9.47 26.14 11.60
CA VAL A 37 10.90 26.30 11.27
C VAL A 37 11.72 25.67 12.38
N THR A 38 12.68 24.81 12.02
CA THR A 38 13.59 24.19 13.00
C THR A 38 14.83 25.05 13.23
N GLU A 39 15.46 24.89 14.39
CA GLU A 39 16.73 25.55 14.72
C GLU A 39 17.92 24.97 13.93
N ARG A 40 17.77 23.78 13.35
CA ARG A 40 18.80 23.18 12.50
C ARG A 40 18.90 23.93 11.17
N SER A 41 20.13 24.29 10.82
CA SER A 41 20.48 24.93 9.55
C SER A 41 21.53 24.09 8.82
N LYS A 42 21.47 24.10 7.49
CA LYS A 42 22.53 23.57 6.64
C LYS A 42 23.48 24.73 6.34
N GLU A 43 24.76 24.56 6.62
CA GLU A 43 25.78 25.56 6.27
C GLU A 43 25.79 25.73 4.75
N VAL A 44 25.30 26.87 4.27
CA VAL A 44 25.37 27.24 2.85
C VAL A 44 26.81 27.67 2.59
N ILE A 45 27.65 26.74 2.11
CA ILE A 45 28.99 27.08 1.61
C ILE A 45 28.80 27.92 0.35
N ASN A 46 28.91 29.23 0.52
CA ASN A 46 28.76 30.20 -0.56
C ASN A 46 30.07 30.25 -1.37
N THR A 47 30.28 29.31 -2.29
CA THR A 47 31.40 29.35 -3.27
C THR A 47 31.19 30.36 -4.41
N GLY A 48 30.36 31.38 -4.19
CA GLY A 48 30.16 32.48 -5.12
C GLY A 48 31.08 33.66 -4.81
N ALA A 49 32.36 33.57 -5.17
CA ALA A 49 33.14 34.79 -5.40
C ALA A 49 32.46 35.54 -6.56
N ILE A 50 31.87 36.70 -6.27
CA ILE A 50 31.28 37.59 -7.27
C ILE A 50 32.39 38.51 -7.80
N PRO A 51 32.84 38.38 -9.06
CA PRO A 51 33.42 39.51 -9.76
C PRO A 51 32.31 40.21 -10.56
N ASN A 52 32.20 41.51 -10.34
CA ASN A 52 31.36 42.46 -11.06
C ASN A 52 31.41 42.28 -12.59
N THR A 53 30.27 41.99 -13.23
CA THR A 53 30.07 42.30 -14.65
C THR A 53 28.65 42.79 -14.93
N LYS A 54 28.62 43.99 -15.53
CA LYS A 54 27.54 44.69 -16.23
C LYS A 54 26.26 43.91 -16.54
N ILE A 55 25.14 44.48 -16.11
CA ILE A 55 23.77 44.19 -16.54
C ILE A 55 23.69 44.25 -18.08
N GLN A 56 23.39 43.13 -18.72
CA GLN A 56 22.90 43.06 -20.10
C GLN A 56 21.49 42.47 -20.13
N ALA A 57 20.69 43.01 -21.03
CA ALA A 57 19.24 42.92 -21.09
C ALA A 57 18.63 41.51 -21.06
N ILE A 58 17.45 41.43 -20.45
CA ILE A 58 16.60 40.24 -20.38
C ILE A 58 16.04 39.94 -21.78
N ASN A 59 16.69 39.05 -22.52
CA ASN A 59 16.05 38.37 -23.63
C ASN A 59 15.13 37.28 -23.07
N ARG A 60 13.81 37.48 -23.19
CA ARG A 60 12.79 36.43 -22.98
C ARG A 60 12.94 35.35 -24.06
N GLY A 61 13.96 34.50 -23.92
CA GLY A 61 14.11 33.29 -24.70
C GLY A 61 13.11 32.26 -24.20
N LEU A 62 12.21 31.83 -25.09
CA LEU A 62 11.33 30.67 -24.92
C LEU A 62 12.20 29.49 -24.45
N LYS A 63 12.11 29.12 -23.17
CA LYS A 63 12.81 27.95 -22.65
C LYS A 63 12.46 26.77 -23.55
N ARG A 64 13.42 26.28 -24.33
CA ARG A 64 13.34 24.96 -24.95
C ARG A 64 12.96 24.01 -23.82
N LYS A 65 11.72 23.49 -23.85
CA LYS A 65 11.30 22.44 -22.93
C LYS A 65 12.37 21.37 -23.02
N ARG A 66 13.12 21.13 -21.93
CA ARG A 66 13.95 19.94 -21.81
C ARG A 66 13.04 18.78 -22.23
N LYS A 67 13.47 17.98 -23.20
CA LYS A 67 12.73 16.77 -23.59
C LYS A 67 12.50 16.01 -22.28
N LEU A 68 11.25 15.99 -21.79
CA LEU A 68 10.88 15.13 -20.68
C LEU A 68 11.18 13.72 -21.19
N GLU A 69 12.27 13.13 -20.70
CA GLU A 69 12.59 11.74 -20.95
C GLU A 69 11.37 10.92 -20.56
N LYS A 70 10.67 10.42 -21.58
CA LYS A 70 9.40 9.73 -21.42
C LYS A 70 9.69 8.41 -20.70
N GLY A 71 9.13 8.25 -19.50
CA GLY A 71 9.07 6.96 -18.83
C GLY A 71 8.19 5.97 -19.60
N TRP A 72 8.18 4.71 -19.18
CA TRP A 72 7.28 3.70 -19.75
C TRP A 72 5.85 3.91 -19.28
N ASP A 73 4.90 3.30 -19.99
CA ASP A 73 3.53 3.23 -19.52
C ASP A 73 3.45 2.18 -18.40
N TRP A 74 2.96 2.60 -17.23
CA TRP A 74 2.82 1.74 -16.04
C TRP A 74 1.51 2.03 -15.30
N TYR A 75 1.09 1.09 -14.45
CA TYR A 75 -0.13 1.16 -13.65
C TYR A 75 0.18 1.34 -12.17
N VAL A 76 -0.69 2.02 -11.43
CA VAL A 76 -0.50 2.29 -9.99
C VAL A 76 -0.22 1.01 -9.19
N CYS A 77 -0.85 -0.12 -9.54
CA CYS A 77 -0.59 -1.40 -8.89
C CYS A 77 0.88 -1.85 -9.03
N GLU A 78 1.52 -1.62 -10.17
CA GLU A 78 2.94 -1.91 -10.39
C GLU A 78 3.82 -1.05 -9.47
N GLY A 79 3.41 0.19 -9.18
CA GLY A 79 4.13 1.06 -8.24
C GLY A 79 4.09 0.51 -6.82
N PHE A 80 2.94 0.02 -6.37
CA PHE A 80 2.85 -0.65 -5.07
C PHE A 80 3.60 -1.98 -5.04
N GLN A 81 3.61 -2.72 -6.15
CA GLN A 81 4.41 -3.93 -6.28
C GLN A 81 5.90 -3.64 -6.12
N GLN A 82 6.39 -2.53 -6.66
CA GLN A 82 7.78 -2.12 -6.49
C GLN A 82 8.11 -1.78 -5.02
N ILE A 83 7.21 -1.09 -4.31
CA ILE A 83 7.39 -0.82 -2.87
C ILE A 83 7.40 -2.12 -2.06
N LEU A 84 6.43 -3.02 -2.33
CA LEU A 84 6.34 -4.32 -1.65
C LEU A 84 7.60 -5.16 -1.88
N TYR A 85 8.12 -5.17 -3.12
CA TYR A 85 9.36 -5.87 -3.45
C TYR A 85 10.53 -5.33 -2.63
N GLN A 86 10.71 -4.01 -2.57
CA GLN A 86 11.77 -3.38 -1.80
C GLN A 86 11.68 -3.65 -0.29
N GLN A 87 10.46 -3.60 0.26
CA GLN A 87 10.22 -3.91 1.68
C GLN A 87 10.51 -5.38 1.99
N ALA A 88 10.15 -6.29 1.08
CA ALA A 88 10.42 -7.71 1.25
C ALA A 88 11.92 -8.04 1.13
N GLU A 89 12.64 -7.40 0.21
CA GLU A 89 14.10 -7.53 0.14
C GLU A 89 14.76 -6.97 1.41
N ALA A 90 14.28 -5.84 1.94
CA ALA A 90 14.77 -5.32 3.22
C ALA A 90 14.53 -6.32 4.37
N LEU A 91 13.34 -6.91 4.47
CA LEU A 91 13.05 -7.96 5.46
C LEU A 91 13.99 -9.17 5.33
N LYS A 92 14.27 -9.61 4.10
CA LYS A 92 15.24 -10.67 3.84
C LYS A 92 16.64 -10.28 4.34
N THR A 93 17.07 -9.03 4.15
CA THR A 93 18.36 -8.57 4.71
C THR A 93 18.38 -8.52 6.24
N LEU A 94 17.21 -8.43 6.88
CA LEU A 94 17.03 -8.49 8.34
C LEU A 94 16.94 -9.93 8.87
N GLY A 95 17.11 -10.94 8.02
CA GLY A 95 17.18 -12.35 8.43
C GLY A 95 15.89 -13.16 8.24
N VAL A 96 14.85 -12.56 7.68
CA VAL A 96 13.60 -13.27 7.33
C VAL A 96 13.83 -14.21 6.15
N GLY A 97 13.21 -15.40 6.19
CA GLY A 97 13.32 -16.40 5.12
C GLY A 97 12.84 -15.88 3.75
N PRO A 98 13.47 -16.29 2.63
CA PRO A 98 13.03 -15.90 1.28
C PRO A 98 11.59 -16.35 0.96
N GLU A 99 11.10 -17.39 1.63
CA GLU A 99 9.74 -17.92 1.51
C GLU A 99 8.69 -16.85 1.82
N LEU A 100 9.01 -15.89 2.70
CA LEU A 100 8.10 -14.79 3.01
C LEU A 100 7.76 -13.99 1.77
N LYS A 101 8.76 -13.68 0.96
CA LYS A 101 8.56 -12.91 -0.27
C LYS A 101 7.94 -13.78 -1.37
N ASP A 102 8.55 -14.94 -1.62
CA ASP A 102 8.27 -15.74 -2.81
C ASP A 102 6.97 -16.55 -2.71
N GLU A 103 6.63 -17.03 -1.51
CA GLU A 103 5.45 -17.88 -1.31
C GLU A 103 4.30 -17.14 -0.64
N VAL A 104 4.56 -16.35 0.41
CA VAL A 104 3.49 -15.77 1.22
C VAL A 104 3.03 -14.43 0.64
N LEU A 105 3.94 -13.44 0.62
CA LEU A 105 3.63 -12.10 0.18
C LEU A 105 3.19 -12.06 -1.29
N HIS A 106 3.88 -12.82 -2.16
CA HIS A 106 3.49 -12.96 -3.56
C HIS A 106 2.04 -13.47 -3.71
N ASN A 107 1.66 -14.51 -2.97
CA ASN A 107 0.31 -15.06 -3.05
C ASN A 107 -0.74 -14.09 -2.49
N PHE A 108 -0.44 -13.40 -1.39
CA PHE A 108 -1.32 -12.36 -0.85
C PHE A 108 -1.51 -11.20 -1.85
N TRP A 109 -0.43 -10.73 -2.48
CA TRP A 109 -0.48 -9.67 -3.49
C TRP A 109 -1.23 -10.10 -4.75
N LYS A 110 -0.99 -11.31 -5.26
CA LYS A 110 -1.73 -11.87 -6.39
C LYS A 110 -3.23 -11.94 -6.11
N ARG A 111 -3.61 -12.43 -4.92
CA ARG A 111 -5.02 -12.51 -4.49
C ARG A 111 -5.64 -11.12 -4.34
N TYR A 112 -4.88 -10.13 -3.85
CA TYR A 112 -5.30 -8.74 -3.82
C TYR A 112 -5.63 -8.20 -5.22
N LEU A 113 -4.73 -8.41 -6.19
CA LEU A 113 -4.91 -7.95 -7.57
C LEU A 113 -6.15 -8.57 -8.23
N GLN A 114 -6.39 -9.87 -7.97
CA GLN A 114 -7.58 -10.58 -8.44
C GLN A 114 -8.87 -9.99 -7.86
N LYS A 115 -8.95 -9.86 -6.53
CA LYS A 115 -10.17 -9.36 -5.85
C LYS A 115 -10.44 -7.88 -6.11
N SER A 116 -9.40 -7.07 -6.26
CA SER A 116 -9.51 -5.66 -6.66
C SER A 116 -9.73 -5.46 -8.15
N LYS A 117 -9.72 -6.54 -8.95
CA LYS A 117 -9.86 -6.54 -10.41
C LYS A 117 -8.80 -5.69 -11.13
N GLN A 118 -7.63 -5.54 -10.53
CA GLN A 118 -6.51 -4.83 -11.14
C GLN A 118 -5.72 -5.73 -12.09
N ALA A 119 -5.60 -7.02 -11.78
CA ALA A 119 -4.97 -8.01 -12.67
C ALA A 119 -5.53 -9.43 -12.43
N TYR A 120 -5.18 -10.37 -13.30
CA TYR A 120 -5.54 -11.79 -13.19
C TYR A 120 -7.05 -12.07 -13.08
N CYS A 121 -7.89 -11.27 -13.74
CA CYS A 121 -9.34 -11.44 -13.75
C CYS A 121 -9.91 -11.24 -15.17
N LYS A 122 -11.09 -11.80 -15.44
CA LYS A 122 -11.73 -11.76 -16.78
C LYS A 122 -12.03 -10.34 -17.27
N ASN A 123 -12.31 -9.40 -16.35
CA ASN A 123 -12.70 -8.03 -16.66
C ASN A 123 -11.93 -7.03 -15.76
N PRO A 124 -10.66 -6.72 -16.08
CA PRO A 124 -9.89 -5.78 -15.28
C PRO A 124 -10.50 -4.37 -15.34
N VAL A 125 -10.30 -3.58 -14.28
CA VAL A 125 -10.81 -2.20 -14.15
C VAL A 125 -10.42 -1.34 -15.36
N TYR A 126 -9.29 -1.66 -16.00
CA TYR A 126 -8.74 -0.94 -17.15
C TYR A 126 -9.50 -1.14 -18.46
N THR A 127 -10.13 -2.30 -18.68
CA THR A 127 -10.85 -2.61 -19.93
C THR A 127 -12.14 -1.82 -20.13
N ARG A 128 -12.73 -1.25 -19.07
CA ARG A 128 -14.02 -0.55 -19.17
C ARG A 128 -13.96 0.77 -19.97
N GLY A 129 -12.76 1.30 -20.21
CA GLY A 129 -12.52 2.55 -20.95
C GLY A 129 -12.04 2.39 -22.40
N ARG A 130 -11.63 1.19 -22.82
CA ARG A 130 -11.33 0.87 -24.22
C ARG A 130 -12.31 -0.18 -24.70
N LYS A 131 -13.50 0.25 -25.12
CA LYS A 131 -14.18 -0.48 -26.19
C LYS A 131 -13.33 -0.27 -27.43
N ALA A 132 -12.33 -1.12 -27.62
CA ALA A 132 -11.82 -1.34 -28.97
C ALA A 132 -13.02 -1.89 -29.74
N THR A 133 -13.46 -1.14 -30.75
CA THR A 133 -14.36 -1.65 -31.78
C THR A 133 -13.56 -2.71 -32.52
N VAL A 134 -13.51 -3.93 -31.96
CA VAL A 134 -13.10 -5.10 -32.71
C VAL A 134 -14.27 -5.36 -33.63
N LEU A 135 -14.07 -5.03 -34.91
CA LEU A 135 -14.89 -5.50 -36.00
C LEU A 135 -14.84 -7.04 -35.90
N GLU A 136 -15.93 -7.65 -35.44
CA GLU A 136 -16.11 -9.10 -35.58
C GLU A 136 -16.26 -9.40 -37.06
N ASP A 137 -15.18 -9.84 -37.69
CA ASP A 137 -15.28 -10.73 -38.85
C ASP A 137 -15.29 -12.17 -38.31
N ASN A 138 -16.38 -12.86 -38.63
CA ASN A 138 -16.78 -14.18 -38.16
C ASN A 138 -15.81 -15.32 -38.56
N PRO A 139 -15.96 -16.52 -37.93
CA PRO A 139 -14.86 -17.42 -37.59
C PRO A 139 -14.64 -18.56 -38.60
N SER A 140 -13.46 -19.18 -38.55
CA SER A 140 -13.25 -20.51 -39.16
C SER A 140 -12.41 -21.41 -38.25
N HIS A 141 -13.04 -22.53 -37.88
CA HIS A 141 -12.51 -23.85 -37.51
C HIS A 141 -11.21 -23.99 -36.72
N SER A 142 -11.31 -24.59 -35.53
CA SER A 142 -10.88 -25.99 -35.35
C SER A 142 -11.34 -26.55 -34.00
N ASP A 143 -12.07 -27.65 -34.08
CA ASP A 143 -12.58 -28.51 -33.02
C ASP A 143 -11.49 -29.02 -32.08
N TRP A 144 -11.74 -29.08 -30.77
CA TRP A 144 -11.43 -30.25 -29.93
C TRP A 144 -12.42 -30.31 -28.77
N ASP A 145 -13.03 -31.49 -28.71
CA ASP A 145 -14.27 -31.88 -28.08
C ASP A 145 -14.07 -32.32 -26.62
N SER A 146 -15.10 -32.13 -25.79
CA SER A 146 -15.63 -33.08 -24.79
C SER A 146 -16.41 -32.32 -23.69
N GLU A 147 -17.73 -32.27 -23.85
CA GLU A 147 -18.63 -32.37 -22.70
C GLU A 147 -18.74 -33.86 -22.26
N PRO A 148 -19.36 -34.14 -21.10
CA PRO A 148 -20.80 -34.41 -21.14
C PRO A 148 -21.62 -33.79 -20.00
N ASP A 149 -22.75 -33.18 -20.40
CA ASP A 149 -24.13 -33.37 -19.92
C ASP A 149 -24.38 -33.72 -18.44
N LEU A 150 -25.27 -32.95 -17.80
CA LEU A 150 -26.50 -33.49 -17.16
C LEU A 150 -27.58 -32.40 -16.98
N LEU A 151 -28.57 -32.42 -17.88
CA LEU A 151 -30.03 -32.38 -17.68
C LEU A 151 -30.66 -31.51 -16.57
N SER A 152 -31.56 -30.60 -16.97
CA SER A 152 -33.01 -30.79 -16.73
C SER A 152 -33.86 -29.70 -17.39
N ASP A 153 -34.84 -30.17 -18.17
CA ASP A 153 -35.94 -29.48 -18.85
C ASP A 153 -36.79 -28.56 -17.96
N PHE A 154 -37.48 -27.58 -18.57
CA PHE A 154 -38.95 -27.41 -18.45
C PHE A 154 -39.45 -26.26 -19.35
N SER A 155 -40.04 -26.66 -20.48
CA SER A 155 -41.32 -26.21 -21.08
C SER A 155 -41.66 -24.70 -21.17
N CYS A 156 -41.62 -24.15 -22.40
CA CYS A 156 -42.63 -23.22 -22.94
C CYS A 156 -43.90 -24.04 -23.31
N PRO A 157 -45.14 -23.48 -23.40
CA PRO A 157 -45.49 -22.49 -24.44
C PRO A 157 -46.62 -21.51 -23.99
N SER A 158 -47.12 -20.49 -24.71
CA SER A 158 -47.71 -20.46 -26.06
C SER A 158 -48.54 -19.16 -26.24
N PHE A 159 -48.89 -18.87 -27.50
CA PHE A 159 -50.09 -18.12 -27.98
C PHE A 159 -50.07 -16.58 -27.91
N VAL A 160 -50.50 -15.78 -28.90
CA VAL A 160 -51.27 -15.98 -30.15
C VAL A 160 -51.04 -14.79 -31.11
N GLU A 161 -51.16 -15.05 -32.42
CA GLU A 161 -51.28 -14.10 -33.53
C GLU A 161 -52.56 -13.24 -33.48
N SER A 162 -52.52 -12.06 -34.12
CA SER A 162 -53.57 -11.55 -35.04
C SER A 162 -53.08 -10.28 -35.77
N GLY A 163 -53.01 -10.31 -37.11
CA GLY A 163 -52.98 -9.12 -37.99
C GLY A 163 -54.42 -8.64 -38.34
N PRO A 164 -54.67 -7.88 -39.44
CA PRO A 164 -53.74 -7.30 -40.42
C PRO A 164 -54.06 -5.84 -40.88
N ASP A 165 -53.15 -5.33 -41.72
CA ASP A 165 -53.27 -4.35 -42.84
C ASP A 165 -53.82 -2.92 -42.68
N SER A 166 -52.97 -1.94 -43.00
CA SER A 166 -53.25 -0.90 -44.01
C SER A 166 -51.99 -0.12 -44.42
N GLN A 167 -51.67 -0.13 -45.73
CA GLN A 167 -50.68 0.73 -46.38
C GLN A 167 -51.22 2.16 -46.57
N LEU A 168 -50.37 3.19 -46.38
CA LEU A 168 -50.24 4.27 -47.37
C LEU A 168 -48.94 5.08 -47.18
N ASP A 169 -48.28 5.34 -48.31
CA ASP A 169 -47.04 6.07 -48.52
C ASP A 169 -46.98 7.50 -47.94
N SER A 170 -45.80 7.90 -47.45
CA SER A 170 -45.30 9.27 -47.67
C SER A 170 -43.77 9.40 -47.54
N ARG A 171 -43.14 9.55 -48.71
CA ARG A 171 -41.98 10.40 -49.06
C ARG A 171 -40.85 10.59 -48.04
N THR A 172 -39.78 9.86 -48.29
CA THR A 172 -38.39 10.12 -47.89
C THR A 172 -37.83 11.39 -48.56
N GLN A 173 -37.25 12.33 -47.79
CA GLN A 173 -36.09 13.12 -48.25
C GLN A 173 -35.34 13.86 -47.11
N LYS A 174 -34.02 13.61 -47.09
CA LYS A 174 -32.87 14.39 -46.58
C LYS A 174 -32.57 14.41 -45.06
N PRO A 175 -31.32 14.72 -44.65
CA PRO A 175 -30.02 14.62 -45.34
C PRO A 175 -28.90 13.96 -44.51
N PHE A 176 -27.90 13.40 -45.19
CA PHE A 176 -26.59 13.12 -44.60
C PHE A 176 -25.91 14.40 -44.11
N PRO A 177 -25.20 14.37 -42.97
CA PRO A 177 -24.09 15.29 -42.72
C PRO A 177 -22.76 14.53 -42.67
N ILE A 178 -22.03 14.66 -43.78
CA ILE A 178 -20.63 15.10 -43.86
C ILE A 178 -19.67 14.53 -42.81
N SER A 179 -18.95 13.51 -43.25
CA SER A 179 -17.61 13.16 -42.80
C SER A 179 -16.72 14.40 -42.66
N LYS A 180 -16.26 14.68 -41.44
CA LYS A 180 -15.02 15.44 -41.20
C LYS A 180 -14.01 14.50 -40.57
N ALA A 181 -13.19 13.92 -41.43
CA ALA A 181 -11.92 13.35 -41.02
C ALA A 181 -10.89 14.46 -40.78
N SER A 182 -9.98 14.16 -39.85
CA SER A 182 -8.68 14.76 -39.60
C SER A 182 -8.57 15.85 -38.53
N GLN A 183 -7.45 15.70 -37.78
CA GLN A 183 -6.86 16.54 -36.73
C GLN A 183 -7.44 16.23 -35.34
N SER A 184 -6.74 15.56 -34.41
CA SER A 184 -5.32 15.61 -34.12
C SER A 184 -4.95 14.43 -33.19
N GLU A 185 -4.15 13.48 -33.69
CA GLU A 185 -3.28 12.64 -32.86
C GLU A 185 -2.20 13.53 -32.22
N THR A 186 -2.58 14.32 -31.24
CA THR A 186 -1.62 14.78 -30.23
C THR A 186 -1.49 13.65 -29.24
N ALA A 187 -0.48 12.81 -29.44
CA ALA A 187 -0.01 11.88 -28.42
C ALA A 187 0.12 12.65 -27.11
N SER A 188 -0.80 12.37 -26.17
CA SER A 188 -0.70 12.83 -24.80
C SER A 188 0.70 12.47 -24.31
N ILE A 189 1.46 13.48 -23.90
CA ILE A 189 2.77 13.30 -23.30
C ILE A 189 2.49 12.66 -21.92
N CYS A 190 2.26 11.35 -21.89
CA CYS A 190 1.96 10.62 -20.67
C CYS A 190 3.23 10.58 -19.82
N SER A 191 3.21 11.45 -18.83
CA SER A 191 4.15 11.55 -17.76
C SER A 191 3.37 11.05 -16.56
N GLY A 192 3.63 9.84 -16.08
CA GLY A 192 2.98 9.23 -14.92
C GLY A 192 2.16 7.98 -15.24
N SER A 193 1.56 7.38 -14.21
CA SER A 193 0.78 6.15 -14.33
C SER A 193 -0.46 6.33 -15.22
N LEU A 194 -0.81 5.27 -15.97
CA LEU A 194 -1.94 5.27 -16.91
C LEU A 194 -3.29 5.45 -16.20
N ASP A 195 -3.39 5.00 -14.96
CA ASP A 195 -4.62 4.95 -14.16
C ASP A 195 -4.60 5.86 -12.94
N GLY A 196 -3.54 6.62 -12.67
CA GLY A 196 -3.38 7.45 -11.46
C GLY A 196 -4.56 8.37 -11.15
N VAL A 197 -5.18 8.98 -12.19
CA VAL A 197 -6.39 9.80 -12.03
C VAL A 197 -7.59 8.98 -11.60
N LYS A 198 -7.86 7.87 -12.31
CA LYS A 198 -8.98 6.97 -12.01
C LYS A 198 -8.80 6.34 -10.63
N TYR A 199 -7.59 5.87 -10.33
CA TYR A 199 -7.20 5.32 -9.04
C TYR A 199 -7.42 6.31 -7.91
N SER A 200 -7.01 7.57 -8.08
CA SER A 200 -7.20 8.64 -7.09
C SER A 200 -8.69 8.88 -6.79
N GLN A 201 -9.52 8.89 -7.83
CA GLN A 201 -10.96 9.17 -7.73
C GLN A 201 -11.80 7.94 -7.36
N GLN A 202 -11.23 6.73 -7.40
CA GLN A 202 -11.94 5.50 -7.12
C GLN A 202 -12.43 5.50 -5.66
N LYS A 203 -13.77 5.52 -5.52
CA LYS A 203 -14.50 5.40 -4.25
C LYS A 203 -15.41 4.18 -4.23
N GLU A 204 -15.11 3.17 -5.06
CA GLU A 204 -15.95 1.97 -5.17
C GLU A 204 -16.12 1.31 -3.81
N LYS A 205 -17.39 1.20 -3.37
CA LYS A 205 -17.74 0.52 -2.12
C LYS A 205 -17.33 -0.94 -2.23
N GLY A 206 -16.60 -1.43 -1.23
CA GLY A 206 -16.19 -2.83 -1.12
C GLY A 206 -14.82 -3.18 -1.69
N ILE A 207 -14.10 -2.24 -2.33
CA ILE A 207 -12.70 -2.44 -2.74
C ILE A 207 -11.78 -1.80 -1.71
N VAL A 208 -10.83 -2.57 -1.18
CA VAL A 208 -9.75 -2.02 -0.35
C VAL A 208 -8.70 -1.39 -1.26
N LYS A 209 -8.70 -0.06 -1.35
CA LYS A 209 -7.73 0.70 -2.15
C LYS A 209 -6.32 0.59 -1.57
N MET A 210 -5.32 0.26 -2.38
CA MET A 210 -3.93 0.18 -1.94
C MET A 210 -3.37 1.58 -1.60
N THR A 211 -2.51 1.61 -0.59
CA THR A 211 -1.83 2.81 -0.08
C THR A 211 -0.47 2.39 0.47
N VAL A 212 0.51 3.30 0.58
CA VAL A 212 1.83 2.96 1.16
C VAL A 212 1.73 2.31 2.56
N PRO A 213 0.89 2.76 3.52
CA PRO A 213 0.73 2.06 4.80
C PRO A 213 0.21 0.62 4.65
N ARG A 214 -0.58 0.35 3.61
CA ARG A 214 -1.07 -1.01 3.33
C ARG A 214 0.05 -1.92 2.82
N THR A 215 1.07 -1.39 2.15
CA THR A 215 2.25 -2.19 1.76
C THR A 215 2.97 -2.75 2.99
N LEU A 216 3.14 -1.92 4.03
CA LEU A 216 3.70 -2.35 5.30
C LEU A 216 2.77 -3.32 6.04
N ALA A 217 1.46 -3.12 5.96
CA ALA A 217 0.48 -4.04 6.51
C ALA A 217 0.50 -5.42 5.82
N PHE A 218 0.75 -5.49 4.50
CA PHE A 218 0.99 -6.75 3.78
C PHE A 218 2.25 -7.45 4.28
N CYS A 219 3.33 -6.70 4.51
CA CYS A 219 4.56 -7.24 5.09
C CYS A 219 4.31 -7.83 6.48
N TYR A 220 3.65 -7.09 7.38
CA TYR A 220 3.30 -7.59 8.72
C TYR A 220 2.38 -8.81 8.67
N LEU A 221 1.37 -8.80 7.79
CA LEU A 221 0.47 -9.94 7.59
C LEU A 221 1.25 -11.19 7.14
N SER A 222 2.29 -11.01 6.32
CA SER A 222 3.13 -12.11 5.84
C SER A 222 4.05 -12.64 6.94
N LEU A 223 4.63 -11.76 7.77
CA LEU A 223 5.41 -12.13 8.96
C LEU A 223 4.57 -12.96 9.92
N LEU A 224 3.34 -12.53 10.18
CA LEU A 224 2.41 -13.22 11.06
C LEU A 224 2.02 -14.61 10.52
N TRP A 225 1.80 -14.73 9.21
CA TRP A 225 1.50 -16.02 8.57
C TRP A 225 2.63 -17.04 8.77
N GLN A 226 3.88 -16.58 8.70
CA GLN A 226 5.05 -17.44 8.93
C GLN A 226 5.46 -17.58 10.39
N ARG A 227 4.82 -16.84 11.31
CA ARG A 227 5.17 -16.80 12.75
C ARG A 227 6.62 -16.35 12.97
N GLU A 228 7.04 -15.38 12.16
CA GLU A 228 8.37 -14.77 12.21
C GLU A 228 8.59 -13.96 13.50
N THR A 229 9.86 -13.76 13.85
CA THR A 229 10.28 -13.11 15.11
C THR A 229 9.99 -11.61 15.18
N ILE A 230 9.83 -10.98 14.01
CA ILE A 230 9.65 -9.52 13.88
C ILE A 230 8.21 -9.15 14.21
N THR A 231 8.02 -8.47 15.35
CA THR A 231 6.72 -7.93 15.76
C THR A 231 6.32 -6.69 14.97
N LEU A 232 5.08 -6.19 15.15
CA LEU A 232 4.69 -4.93 14.52
C LEU A 232 5.52 -3.76 15.04
N SER A 233 5.82 -3.70 16.34
CA SER A 233 6.70 -2.66 16.90
C SER A 233 8.10 -2.71 16.29
N ASP A 234 8.68 -3.92 16.12
CA ASP A 234 9.97 -4.08 15.43
C ASP A 234 9.92 -3.59 13.99
N LEU A 235 8.87 -3.97 13.23
CA LEU A 235 8.70 -3.55 11.85
C LEU A 235 8.63 -2.02 11.70
N LEU A 236 7.91 -1.35 12.60
CA LEU A 236 7.82 0.11 12.62
C LEU A 236 9.16 0.75 13.01
N ARG A 237 9.86 0.17 13.98
CA ARG A 237 11.21 0.61 14.37
C ARG A 237 12.20 0.50 13.21
N PHE A 238 12.20 -0.61 12.46
CA PHE A 238 13.05 -0.76 11.27
C PHE A 238 12.72 0.22 10.15
N VAL A 239 11.45 0.65 10.04
CA VAL A 239 11.07 1.74 9.15
C VAL A 239 11.66 3.07 9.65
N GLU A 240 11.52 3.38 10.95
CA GLU A 240 12.06 4.60 11.56
C GLU A 240 13.59 4.70 11.47
N GLU A 241 14.29 3.58 11.69
CA GLU A 241 15.74 3.43 11.57
C GLU A 241 16.22 3.44 10.11
N GLY A 242 15.30 3.38 9.14
CA GLY A 242 15.60 3.45 7.71
C GLY A 242 16.07 2.14 7.09
N HIS A 243 15.95 1.02 7.80
CA HIS A 243 16.23 -0.32 7.28
C HIS A 243 15.16 -0.78 6.28
N ILE A 244 13.90 -0.38 6.48
CA ILE A 244 12.79 -0.72 5.58
C ILE A 244 12.28 0.54 4.87
N PRO A 245 12.26 0.56 3.52
CA PRO A 245 11.82 1.73 2.77
C PRO A 245 10.31 1.97 2.93
N TYR A 246 9.96 3.20 3.31
CA TYR A 246 8.57 3.61 3.53
C TYR A 246 8.35 5.07 3.13
N ILE A 247 9.00 6.02 3.83
CA ILE A 247 8.95 7.45 3.49
C ILE A 247 9.61 7.64 2.12
N ASN A 248 8.87 8.24 1.19
CA ASN A 248 9.33 8.46 -0.18
C ASN A 248 9.93 7.21 -0.85
N ALA A 249 9.41 6.01 -0.57
CA ALA A 249 9.90 4.75 -1.15
C ALA A 249 9.94 4.76 -2.69
N PHE A 250 9.08 5.57 -3.31
CA PHE A 250 9.05 5.80 -4.77
C PHE A 250 10.37 6.33 -5.35
N GLN A 251 11.28 6.87 -4.54
CA GLN A 251 12.60 7.33 -5.00
C GLN A 251 13.47 6.19 -5.52
N HIS A 252 13.20 4.95 -5.10
CA HIS A 252 13.89 3.75 -5.57
C HIS A 252 13.15 3.07 -6.73
N PHE A 253 12.17 3.74 -7.35
CA PHE A 253 11.54 3.22 -8.55
C PHE A 253 12.53 3.21 -9.72
N PRO A 254 12.40 2.24 -10.64
CA PRO A 254 13.27 2.17 -11.81
C PRO A 254 13.13 3.44 -12.66
N GLU A 255 14.18 3.81 -13.40
CA GLU A 255 14.24 5.07 -14.15
C GLU A 255 13.10 5.21 -15.18
N GLU A 256 12.59 4.09 -15.66
CA GLU A 256 11.45 3.99 -16.57
C GLU A 256 10.13 4.38 -15.90
N MET A 257 10.02 4.26 -14.58
CA MET A 257 8.80 4.46 -13.80
C MET A 257 8.78 5.83 -13.12
N LYS A 258 8.68 6.88 -13.93
CA LYS A 258 8.70 8.27 -13.45
C LYS A 258 7.33 8.70 -12.91
N LEU A 259 7.31 9.23 -11.69
CA LEU A 259 6.10 9.76 -11.05
C LEU A 259 5.83 11.20 -11.45
N TYR A 260 4.58 11.49 -11.82
CA TYR A 260 4.14 12.83 -12.14
C TYR A 260 2.74 13.13 -11.60
N GLY A 261 2.45 14.42 -11.40
CA GLY A 261 1.11 14.90 -11.05
C GLY A 261 0.48 14.14 -9.88
N ARG A 262 -0.61 13.42 -10.17
CA ARG A 262 -1.41 12.67 -9.18
C ARG A 262 -0.65 11.51 -8.52
N ASP A 263 0.33 10.92 -9.20
CA ASP A 263 1.09 9.78 -8.67
C ASP A 263 1.86 10.17 -7.41
N LYS A 264 2.38 11.40 -7.36
CA LYS A 264 3.03 11.92 -6.15
C LYS A 264 2.08 11.89 -4.95
N GLY A 265 0.81 12.25 -5.13
CA GLY A 265 -0.17 12.15 -4.05
C GLY A 265 -0.55 10.71 -3.65
N ILE A 266 -0.22 9.72 -4.47
CA ILE A 266 -0.48 8.30 -4.18
C ILE A 266 0.70 7.68 -3.41
N PHE A 267 1.93 8.03 -3.80
CA PHE A 267 3.15 7.37 -3.32
C PHE A 267 4.04 8.23 -2.40
N ALA A 268 3.96 9.55 -2.45
CA ALA A 268 4.75 10.44 -1.59
C ALA A 268 4.10 10.56 -0.21
N ILE A 269 4.43 9.61 0.67
CA ILE A 269 4.01 9.66 2.06
C ILE A 269 5.03 10.46 2.87
N GLU A 270 4.51 11.42 3.63
CA GLU A 270 5.29 12.39 4.42
C GLU A 270 5.15 12.15 5.93
N SER A 271 4.40 11.13 6.34
CA SER A 271 4.15 10.79 7.74
C SER A 271 4.61 9.38 8.04
N TRP A 272 5.24 9.16 9.20
CA TRP A 272 5.60 7.82 9.67
C TRP A 272 4.36 6.93 9.90
N PRO A 273 4.51 5.60 9.75
CA PRO A 273 3.43 4.68 10.04
C PRO A 273 3.14 4.65 11.54
N ALA A 274 1.85 4.69 11.90
CA ALA A 274 1.41 4.53 13.29
C ALA A 274 0.94 3.09 13.52
N TYR A 275 1.24 2.53 14.70
CA TYR A 275 0.90 1.15 15.07
C TYR A 275 -0.57 0.80 14.79
N GLU A 276 -1.49 1.57 15.36
CA GLU A 276 -2.93 1.32 15.22
C GLU A 276 -3.40 1.39 13.76
N ASP A 277 -2.81 2.28 12.95
CA ASP A 277 -3.19 2.42 11.56
C ASP A 277 -2.75 1.20 10.73
N ILE A 278 -1.50 0.75 10.91
CA ILE A 278 -0.98 -0.43 10.21
C ILE A 278 -1.71 -1.69 10.67
N TYR A 279 -1.93 -1.85 11.97
CA TYR A 279 -2.65 -2.98 12.54
C TYR A 279 -4.08 -3.08 12.01
N LYS A 280 -4.81 -1.96 11.99
CA LYS A 280 -6.16 -1.90 11.41
C LYS A 280 -6.15 -2.23 9.92
N LYS A 281 -5.20 -1.68 9.16
CA LYS A 281 -5.05 -1.96 7.73
C LYS A 281 -4.73 -3.42 7.45
N MET A 282 -3.92 -4.06 8.30
CA MET A 282 -3.61 -5.48 8.22
C MET A 282 -4.89 -6.31 8.34
N ILE A 283 -5.75 -6.02 9.32
CA ILE A 283 -7.03 -6.69 9.50
C ILE A 283 -7.97 -6.46 8.31
N GLU A 284 -8.06 -5.21 7.82
CA GLU A 284 -8.86 -4.88 6.63
C GLU A 284 -8.41 -5.66 5.39
N ILE A 285 -7.10 -5.80 5.18
CA ILE A 285 -6.53 -6.59 4.09
C ILE A 285 -6.86 -8.06 4.27
N ALA A 286 -6.61 -8.64 5.44
CA ALA A 286 -6.86 -10.06 5.71
C ALA A 286 -8.33 -10.43 5.44
N LYS A 287 -9.26 -9.58 5.90
CA LYS A 287 -10.70 -9.71 5.62
C LYS A 287 -11.01 -9.54 4.13
N PHE A 288 -10.47 -8.51 3.48
CA PHE A 288 -10.70 -8.29 2.06
C PHE A 288 -10.19 -9.45 1.20
N LEU A 289 -9.11 -10.11 1.62
CA LEU A 289 -8.57 -11.26 0.93
C LEU A 289 -9.38 -12.55 1.22
N ASP A 290 -10.26 -12.58 2.21
CA ASP A 290 -10.86 -13.81 2.77
C ASP A 290 -9.78 -14.85 3.16
N LEU A 291 -8.73 -14.40 3.88
CA LEU A 291 -7.71 -15.33 4.36
C LEU A 291 -8.33 -16.28 5.40
N PRO A 292 -7.89 -17.55 5.44
CA PRO A 292 -8.31 -18.46 6.49
C PRO A 292 -7.74 -18.05 7.84
N ARG A 293 -8.12 -18.77 8.90
CA ARG A 293 -7.40 -18.75 10.16
C ARG A 293 -5.92 -19.04 9.91
N PHE A 294 -5.07 -18.25 10.56
CA PHE A 294 -3.62 -18.36 10.42
C PHE A 294 -3.13 -19.64 11.11
N PRO A 295 -1.92 -20.11 10.79
CA PRO A 295 -1.30 -21.19 11.54
C PRO A 295 -1.25 -20.88 13.05
N ASP A 296 -1.40 -21.93 13.85
CA ASP A 296 -1.48 -21.82 15.30
C ASP A 296 -0.22 -21.19 15.91
N ILE A 297 -0.41 -20.30 16.88
CA ILE A 297 0.67 -19.76 17.72
C ILE A 297 0.78 -20.64 18.96
N THR A 298 1.78 -21.51 18.98
CA THR A 298 2.10 -22.44 20.07
C THR A 298 3.18 -21.87 21.00
N GLU A 299 3.45 -22.53 22.12
CA GLU A 299 4.43 -22.09 23.13
C GLU A 299 5.87 -21.92 22.59
N ASP A 300 6.22 -22.64 21.52
CA ASP A 300 7.52 -22.58 20.83
C ASP A 300 7.60 -21.47 19.77
N CYS A 301 6.50 -20.81 19.44
CA CYS A 301 6.49 -19.72 18.46
C CYS A 301 7.00 -18.42 19.08
N TYR A 302 7.84 -17.67 18.35
CA TYR A 302 8.40 -16.40 18.83
C TYR A 302 7.37 -15.32 19.21
N LEU A 303 6.14 -15.43 18.69
CA LEU A 303 5.03 -14.53 19.01
C LEU A 303 4.29 -14.92 20.30
N HIS A 304 4.64 -16.06 20.92
CA HIS A 304 4.06 -16.47 22.18
C HIS A 304 4.43 -15.49 23.30
N PRO A 305 3.49 -15.10 24.19
CA PRO A 305 3.75 -14.16 25.27
C PRO A 305 4.95 -14.52 26.13
N ASP A 306 5.19 -15.80 26.43
CA ASP A 306 6.33 -16.22 27.26
C ASP A 306 7.68 -15.88 26.61
N ILE A 307 7.81 -16.10 25.30
CA ILE A 307 9.03 -15.79 24.55
C ILE A 307 9.18 -14.26 24.40
N LEU A 308 8.09 -13.56 24.10
CA LEU A 308 8.12 -12.10 23.96
C LEU A 308 8.40 -11.39 25.30
N CYS A 309 7.85 -11.89 26.41
CA CYS A 309 8.14 -11.37 27.74
C CYS A 309 9.62 -11.53 28.05
N MET A 310 10.21 -12.70 27.79
CA MET A 310 11.66 -12.90 27.94
C MET A 310 12.46 -11.90 27.10
N LYS A 311 12.13 -11.79 25.80
CA LYS A 311 12.77 -10.83 24.88
C LYS A 311 12.76 -9.41 25.46
N TYR A 312 11.60 -8.92 25.88
CA TYR A 312 11.47 -7.55 26.37
C TYR A 312 12.10 -7.33 27.74
N LEU A 313 12.03 -8.29 28.66
CA LEU A 313 12.75 -8.21 29.94
C LEU A 313 14.25 -8.02 29.70
N MET A 314 14.83 -8.78 28.75
CA MET A 314 16.23 -8.63 28.35
C MET A 314 16.51 -7.27 27.70
N GLU A 315 15.66 -6.81 26.78
CA GLU A 315 15.84 -5.52 26.08
C GLU A 315 15.80 -4.33 27.04
N VAL A 316 14.95 -4.36 28.07
CA VAL A 316 14.87 -3.31 29.09
C VAL A 316 15.75 -3.57 30.32
N ASN A 317 16.55 -4.65 30.29
CA ASN A 317 17.50 -5.02 31.34
C ASN A 317 16.84 -5.22 32.73
N LEU A 318 15.65 -5.82 32.74
CA LEU A 318 14.95 -6.21 33.96
C LEU A 318 15.43 -7.57 34.49
N PRO A 319 15.27 -7.86 35.79
CA PRO A 319 15.77 -9.10 36.39
C PRO A 319 15.14 -10.37 35.80
N ASP A 320 15.97 -11.39 35.59
CA ASP A 320 15.55 -12.68 35.00
C ASP A 320 14.52 -13.42 35.88
N GLU A 321 14.51 -13.17 37.20
CA GLU A 321 13.54 -13.73 38.14
C GLU A 321 12.10 -13.29 37.85
N MET A 322 11.91 -12.19 37.11
CA MET A 322 10.60 -11.79 36.60
C MET A 322 10.05 -12.77 35.57
N ASN A 323 10.94 -13.56 34.94
CA ASN A 323 10.68 -14.77 34.16
C ASN A 323 9.42 -15.51 34.60
N ASP A 324 9.60 -16.21 35.70
CA ASP A 324 8.63 -17.13 36.28
C ASP A 324 7.30 -16.44 36.62
N LEU A 325 7.35 -15.17 37.02
CA LEU A 325 6.15 -14.38 37.34
C LEU A 325 5.36 -14.03 36.08
N THR A 326 6.03 -13.63 34.99
CA THR A 326 5.36 -13.37 33.71
C THR A 326 4.69 -14.63 33.18
N TYR A 327 5.39 -15.78 33.24
CA TYR A 327 4.84 -17.09 32.88
C TYR A 327 3.60 -17.44 33.69
N GLN A 328 3.64 -17.25 35.02
CA GLN A 328 2.49 -17.49 35.89
C GLN A 328 1.29 -16.61 35.52
N VAL A 329 1.50 -15.32 35.26
CA VAL A 329 0.42 -14.40 34.85
C VAL A 329 -0.17 -14.82 33.50
N VAL A 330 0.65 -15.19 32.51
CA VAL A 330 0.17 -15.67 31.20
C VAL A 330 -0.70 -16.91 31.37
N LYS A 331 -0.25 -17.87 32.19
CA LYS A 331 -0.99 -19.10 32.48
C LYS A 331 -2.30 -18.84 33.23
N MET A 332 -2.30 -17.99 34.25
CA MET A 332 -3.49 -17.69 35.06
C MET A 332 -4.57 -16.92 34.28
N THR A 333 -4.16 -16.12 33.29
CA THR A 333 -5.08 -15.31 32.49
C THR A 333 -5.57 -16.02 31.22
N GLY A 334 -4.96 -17.16 30.85
CA GLY A 334 -5.31 -17.91 29.64
C GLY A 334 -4.94 -17.21 28.33
N ILE A 335 -4.14 -16.13 28.39
CA ILE A 335 -3.79 -15.33 27.21
C ILE A 335 -2.69 -15.98 26.34
N GLY A 336 -2.07 -17.05 26.85
CA GLY A 336 -1.13 -17.91 26.11
C GLY A 336 -1.82 -19.04 25.34
N GLU A 337 -3.14 -19.20 25.47
CA GLU A 337 -3.85 -20.29 24.80
C GLU A 337 -3.85 -20.10 23.27
N VAL A 338 -3.68 -21.20 22.53
CA VAL A 338 -3.62 -21.19 21.05
C VAL A 338 -4.86 -20.53 20.43
N ASP A 339 -6.05 -20.80 20.96
CA ASP A 339 -7.30 -20.19 20.49
C ASP A 339 -7.40 -18.69 20.80
N PHE A 340 -6.69 -18.21 21.81
CA PHE A 340 -6.58 -16.78 22.07
C PHE A 340 -5.60 -16.13 21.09
N LEU A 341 -4.42 -16.74 20.91
CA LEU A 341 -3.31 -16.15 20.17
C LEU A 341 -3.44 -16.27 18.65
N THR A 342 -4.16 -17.25 18.12
CA THR A 342 -4.17 -17.48 16.68
C THR A 342 -5.05 -16.48 15.93
N PHE A 343 -4.44 -15.75 15.00
CA PHE A 343 -5.16 -14.73 14.24
C PHE A 343 -6.18 -15.34 13.27
N ASP A 344 -7.46 -15.00 13.48
CA ASP A 344 -8.56 -15.39 12.59
C ASP A 344 -9.30 -14.15 12.06
N PRO A 345 -9.13 -13.80 10.77
CA PRO A 345 -9.76 -12.63 10.18
C PRO A 345 -11.27 -12.81 9.92
N ILE A 346 -11.79 -14.04 9.86
CA ILE A 346 -13.19 -14.35 9.47
C ILE A 346 -14.06 -14.59 10.71
N ALA A 347 -13.46 -14.94 11.86
CA ALA A 347 -14.20 -15.12 13.11
C ALA A 347 -15.10 -13.91 13.46
N LYS A 348 -16.37 -14.17 13.80
CA LYS A 348 -17.36 -13.16 14.19
C LYS A 348 -16.93 -12.34 15.41
N MET A 349 -16.18 -12.97 16.32
CA MET A 349 -15.43 -12.29 17.36
C MET A 349 -13.96 -12.41 17.01
N ALA A 350 -13.50 -11.62 16.03
CA ALA A 350 -12.08 -11.52 15.74
C ALA A 350 -11.37 -11.01 17.00
N LYS A 351 -10.85 -11.93 17.82
CA LYS A 351 -9.88 -11.63 18.86
C LYS A 351 -8.61 -11.26 18.12
N THR A 352 -8.43 -9.96 17.87
CA THR A 352 -7.23 -9.48 17.20
C THR A 352 -6.17 -9.30 18.27
N VAL A 353 -5.13 -10.12 18.26
CA VAL A 353 -4.05 -10.10 19.25
C VAL A 353 -2.92 -9.17 18.82
N LYS A 354 -2.55 -8.27 19.74
CA LYS A 354 -1.39 -7.39 19.62
C LYS A 354 -0.27 -7.98 20.48
N TYR A 355 0.45 -8.96 19.92
CA TYR A 355 1.37 -9.84 20.67
C TYR A 355 2.41 -9.07 21.50
N ASP A 356 3.03 -8.05 20.90
CA ASP A 356 4.02 -7.20 21.55
C ASP A 356 3.43 -6.35 22.68
N ILE A 357 2.29 -5.70 22.44
CA ILE A 357 1.60 -4.91 23.47
C ILE A 357 1.15 -5.81 24.63
N GLN A 358 0.66 -7.01 24.34
CA GLN A 358 0.25 -7.96 25.34
C GLN A 358 1.43 -8.41 26.21
N ALA A 359 2.57 -8.77 25.63
CA ALA A 359 3.76 -9.17 26.37
C ALA A 359 4.27 -8.04 27.29
N VAL A 360 4.32 -6.80 26.78
CA VAL A 360 4.68 -5.63 27.60
C VAL A 360 3.66 -5.40 28.71
N ALA A 361 2.37 -5.56 28.45
CA ALA A 361 1.33 -5.43 29.47
C ALA A 361 1.49 -6.46 30.59
N VAL A 362 1.85 -7.71 30.27
CA VAL A 362 2.17 -8.74 31.27
C VAL A 362 3.36 -8.30 32.15
N ILE A 363 4.44 -7.80 31.55
CA ILE A 363 5.61 -7.30 32.30
C ILE A 363 5.19 -6.17 33.25
N VAL A 364 4.40 -5.20 32.77
CA VAL A 364 3.90 -4.08 33.59
C VAL A 364 3.04 -4.58 34.75
N ILE A 365 2.17 -5.57 34.52
CA ILE A 365 1.36 -6.18 35.58
C ILE A 365 2.25 -6.84 36.63
N VAL A 366 3.26 -7.61 36.22
CA VAL A 366 4.20 -8.23 37.16
C VAL A 366 4.94 -7.18 37.99
N LEU A 367 5.41 -6.10 37.37
CA LEU A 367 6.04 -4.98 38.10
C LEU A 367 5.07 -4.37 39.13
N LYS A 368 3.82 -4.11 38.74
CA LYS A 368 2.81 -3.59 39.67
C LYS A 368 2.58 -4.52 40.85
N LEU A 369 2.50 -5.82 40.62
CA LEU A 369 2.32 -6.81 41.68
C LEU A 369 3.54 -6.86 42.62
N LEU A 370 4.76 -6.79 42.08
CA LEU A 370 5.99 -6.78 42.87
C LEU A 370 6.14 -5.54 43.73
N PHE A 371 5.76 -4.38 43.21
CA PHE A 371 5.86 -3.09 43.89
C PHE A 371 4.58 -2.69 44.64
N LEU A 372 3.56 -3.55 44.66
CA LEU A 372 2.25 -3.29 45.28
C LEU A 372 1.60 -1.98 44.81
N LEU A 373 1.75 -1.67 43.51
CA LEU A 373 1.18 -0.48 42.90
C LEU A 373 -0.29 -0.70 42.55
N ASP A 374 -1.16 0.21 42.98
CA ASP A 374 -2.62 0.12 42.84
C ASP A 374 -3.22 1.21 41.92
N ASP A 375 -2.37 1.85 41.11
CA ASP A 375 -2.73 2.97 40.21
C ASP A 375 -3.24 4.24 40.91
N ASN A 376 -3.13 4.33 42.24
CA ASN A 376 -3.36 5.58 42.95
C ASN A 376 -2.07 6.43 42.92
N LEU A 377 -2.20 7.70 42.53
CA LEU A 377 -1.15 8.71 42.69
C LEU A 377 -1.10 9.12 44.16
N GLU A 378 0.01 8.84 44.84
CA GLU A 378 0.35 9.50 46.12
C GLU A 378 0.80 10.95 45.92
#